data_AF-A0A7G9Z7M4-F1
#
_entry.id   AF-A0A7G9Z7M4-F1
#
_cell.length_a   1.000
_cell.length_b   1.000
_cell.length_c   1.000
_cell.angle_alpha   90.00
_cell.angle_beta   90.00
_cell.angle_gamma   90.00
#
_symmetry.space_group_name_H-M   'P 1'
#
loop_
_entity.id
_entity.type
_entity.pdbx_description
1 polymer ?
#
loop_
_entity_poly.entity_id
_entity_poly.type
_entity_poly.pdbx_seq_one_letter_code
_entity_poly.pdbx_strand_id
1 'polypeptide(L)'
;MEDEKYALPLPRGITTGIIFEAVEKFRLEIGQEEQSEDAFDPRTDLPTKDYVPRIVLWSDSPETLMEAKEYIFKKHEEWINGLEDWRKMRMDKIMKKMRKR
;
A
#
# COMPACT_ATOMS: atom_id res chain seq x y z
N MET A 1 -24.35 -9.54 -18.39
CA MET A 1 -23.89 -9.82 -17.02
C MET A 1 -22.66 -8.96 -16.86
N GLU A 2 -22.72 -7.94 -16.00
CA GLU A 2 -21.49 -7.30 -15.54
C GLU A 2 -20.73 -8.36 -14.77
N ASP A 3 -19.52 -8.68 -15.20
CA ASP A 3 -18.64 -9.57 -14.44
C ASP A 3 -18.41 -8.90 -13.08
N GLU A 4 -18.92 -9.51 -12.00
CA GLU A 4 -18.77 -8.98 -10.64
C GLU A 4 -17.27 -8.92 -10.30
N LYS A 5 -16.67 -7.74 -10.44
CA LYS A 5 -15.31 -7.49 -9.98
C LYS A 5 -15.32 -7.32 -8.47
N TYR A 6 -14.57 -8.17 -7.79
CA TYR A 6 -14.32 -8.02 -6.36
C TYR A 6 -13.35 -6.87 -6.13
N ALA A 7 -13.57 -6.11 -5.06
CA ALA A 7 -12.75 -4.96 -4.69
C ALA A 7 -12.11 -5.15 -3.32
N LEU A 8 -10.83 -4.82 -3.21
CA LEU A 8 -10.08 -4.81 -1.95
C LEU A 8 -9.46 -3.42 -1.72
N PRO A 9 -10.04 -2.58 -0.84
CA PRO A 9 -9.40 -1.35 -0.42
C PRO A 9 -8.26 -1.65 0.55
N LEU A 10 -7.06 -1.14 0.24
CA LEU A 10 -5.89 -1.27 1.08
C LEU A 10 -5.81 -0.16 2.14
N PRO A 11 -5.27 -0.45 3.34
CA PRO A 11 -4.95 0.58 4.31
C PRO A 11 -3.97 1.62 3.76
N ARG A 12 -4.07 2.85 4.26
CA ARG A 12 -3.09 3.90 3.98
C ARG A 12 -1.75 3.57 4.64
N GLY A 13 -0.65 3.97 4.04
CA GLY A 13 0.70 3.79 4.59
C GLY A 13 1.41 2.50 4.18
N ILE A 14 0.75 1.62 3.43
CA ILE A 14 1.42 0.49 2.76
C ILE A 14 2.37 1.03 1.67
N THR A 15 3.58 0.48 1.62
CA THR A 15 4.59 0.87 0.63
C THR A 15 4.07 0.61 -0.79
N THR A 16 3.93 1.65 -1.61
CA THR A 16 3.36 1.57 -2.96
C THR A 16 4.09 0.58 -3.87
N GLY A 17 5.42 0.46 -3.73
CA GLY A 17 6.20 -0.52 -4.50
C GLY A 17 5.78 -1.97 -4.26
N ILE A 18 5.41 -2.32 -3.02
CA ILE A 18 4.93 -3.66 -2.66
C ILE A 18 3.55 -3.91 -3.29
N ILE A 19 2.72 -2.87 -3.36
CA ILE A 19 1.41 -2.95 -4.00
C ILE A 19 1.56 -3.21 -5.51
N PHE A 20 2.42 -2.46 -6.20
CA PHE A 20 2.65 -2.68 -7.63
C PHE A 20 3.24 -4.07 -7.93
N GLU A 21 4.15 -4.55 -7.08
CA GLU A 21 4.68 -5.91 -7.20
C GLU A 21 3.56 -6.96 -7.09
N ALA A 22 2.61 -6.78 -6.16
CA ALA A 22 1.45 -7.65 -6.03
C ALA A 22 0.51 -7.54 -7.24
N VAL A 23 0.25 -6.33 -7.73
CA VAL A 23 -0.58 -6.09 -8.92
C VAL A 23 -0.04 -6.84 -10.13
N GLU A 24 1.26 -6.77 -10.38
CA GLU A 24 1.91 -7.48 -11.48
C GLU A 24 1.87 -8.99 -11.28
N LYS A 25 2.19 -9.46 -10.07
CA LYS A 25 2.25 -10.89 -9.75
C LYS A 25 0.90 -11.60 -9.85
N PHE A 26 -0.15 -10.96 -9.36
CA PHE A 26 -1.50 -11.53 -9.29
C PHE A 26 -2.41 -11.04 -10.44
N ARG A 27 -1.86 -10.25 -11.38
CA ARG A 27 -2.58 -9.68 -12.53
C ARG A 27 -3.84 -8.91 -12.14
N LEU A 28 -3.72 -8.09 -11.11
CA LEU A 28 -4.82 -7.30 -10.57
C LEU A 28 -4.99 -5.99 -11.35
N GLU A 29 -6.17 -5.42 -11.27
CA GLU A 29 -6.38 -4.02 -11.63
C GLU A 29 -6.18 -3.14 -10.40
N ILE A 30 -5.66 -1.92 -10.60
CA ILE A 30 -5.38 -0.97 -9.53
C ILE A 30 -6.04 0.37 -9.82
N GLY A 31 -6.58 0.97 -8.77
CA GLY A 31 -7.07 2.35 -8.82
C GLY A 31 -7.20 2.92 -7.43
N GLN A 32 -8.08 3.90 -7.30
CA GLN A 32 -8.27 4.66 -6.07
C GLN A 32 -9.73 4.65 -5.67
N GLU A 33 -9.95 4.70 -4.36
CA GLU A 33 -11.27 4.87 -3.77
C GLU A 33 -11.86 6.21 -4.20
N GLU A 34 -13.06 6.20 -4.76
CA GLU A 34 -13.83 7.42 -5.00
C GLU A 34 -14.24 8.03 -3.66
N GLN A 35 -13.84 9.27 -3.43
CA GLN A 35 -14.24 10.04 -2.26
C GLN A 35 -15.36 11.01 -2.67
N SER A 36 -16.51 10.89 -2.01
CA SER A 36 -17.58 11.88 -2.16
C SER A 36 -17.17 13.20 -1.53
N GLU A 37 -17.48 14.33 -2.20
CA GLU A 37 -17.13 15.67 -1.74
C GLU A 37 -17.75 16.03 -0.38
N ASP A 38 -18.88 15.41 -0.05
CA ASP A 38 -19.66 15.62 1.17
C ASP A 38 -19.40 14.55 2.24
N ALA A 39 -18.46 13.62 2.01
CA ALA A 39 -18.19 12.56 2.99
C ALA A 39 -17.35 13.07 4.17
N PHE A 40 -17.71 12.61 5.37
CA PHE A 40 -17.02 12.90 6.62
C PHE A 40 -16.63 11.61 7.33
N ASP A 41 -15.48 11.62 8.02
CA ASP A 41 -15.03 10.49 8.81
C ASP A 41 -15.72 10.52 10.18
N PRO A 42 -16.55 9.53 10.52
CA PRO A 42 -17.33 9.51 11.77
C PRO A 42 -16.45 9.46 13.03
N ARG A 43 -15.16 9.13 12.92
CA ARG A 43 -14.23 9.11 14.05
C ARG A 43 -13.60 10.47 14.33
N THR A 44 -13.39 11.28 13.30
CA THR A 44 -12.64 12.55 13.39
C THR A 44 -13.50 13.78 13.13
N ASP A 45 -14.71 13.60 12.57
CA ASP A 45 -15.62 14.64 12.09
C ASP A 45 -14.96 15.56 11.03
N LEU A 46 -13.91 15.06 10.37
CA LEU A 46 -13.21 15.78 9.31
C LEU A 46 -13.72 15.37 7.93
N PRO A 47 -13.72 16.29 6.94
CA PRO A 47 -14.03 15.94 5.56
C PRO A 47 -13.09 14.87 5.03
N THR A 48 -13.61 13.76 4.49
CA THR A 48 -12.78 12.67 3.96
C THR A 48 -12.11 13.04 2.65
N LYS A 49 -12.61 14.06 1.93
CA LYS A 49 -11.98 14.64 0.74
C LYS A 49 -10.56 15.16 0.99
N ASP A 50 -10.24 15.51 2.25
CA ASP A 50 -8.92 15.98 2.63
C ASP A 50 -7.95 14.83 2.90
N TYR A 51 -8.44 13.59 2.97
CA TYR A 51 -7.59 12.41 3.12
C TYR A 51 -7.07 11.91 1.78
N VAL A 52 -5.82 11.42 1.81
CA VAL A 52 -5.27 10.66 0.68
C VAL A 52 -6.21 9.49 0.36
N PRO A 53 -6.68 9.34 -0.89
CA PRO A 53 -7.52 8.21 -1.30
C PRO A 53 -6.85 6.87 -1.02
N ARG A 54 -7.64 5.87 -0.62
CA ARG A 54 -7.12 4.49 -0.49
C ARG A 54 -6.88 3.91 -1.87
N ILE A 55 -5.84 3.09 -1.98
CA ILE A 55 -5.65 2.27 -3.18
C ILE A 55 -6.65 1.13 -3.12
N VAL A 56 -7.31 0.86 -4.24
CA VAL A 56 -8.25 -0.26 -4.39
C VAL A 56 -7.68 -1.22 -5.44
N LEU A 57 -7.72 -2.51 -5.11
CA LEU A 57 -7.37 -3.59 -6.02
C LEU A 57 -8.65 -4.27 -6.51
N TRP A 58 -8.72 -4.60 -7.80
CA TRP A 58 -9.83 -5.34 -8.39
C TRP A 58 -9.38 -6.65 -9.03
N SER A 59 -10.25 -7.65 -8.95
CA SER A 59 -10.05 -8.99 -9.50
C SER A 59 -11.39 -9.62 -9.86
N ASP A 60 -11.38 -10.57 -10.79
CA ASP A 60 -12.51 -11.46 -11.08
C ASP A 60 -12.62 -12.60 -10.05
N SER A 61 -11.54 -12.92 -9.33
CA SER A 61 -11.51 -13.94 -8.27
C SER A 61 -11.30 -13.32 -6.88
N PRO A 62 -12.17 -13.63 -5.90
CA PRO A 62 -11.99 -13.20 -4.51
C PRO A 62 -10.79 -13.90 -3.85
N GLU A 63 -10.49 -15.15 -4.23
CA GLU A 63 -9.32 -15.88 -3.74
C GLU A 63 -8.03 -15.17 -4.12
N THR A 64 -7.94 -14.69 -5.36
CA THR A 64 -6.76 -13.97 -5.87
C THR A 64 -6.53 -12.67 -5.09
N LEU A 65 -7.60 -11.95 -4.72
CA LEU A 65 -7.49 -10.77 -3.86
C LEU A 65 -7.03 -11.12 -2.45
N MET A 66 -7.48 -12.24 -1.89
CA MET A 66 -7.07 -12.68 -0.57
C MET A 66 -5.59 -13.08 -0.55
N GLU A 67 -5.12 -13.81 -1.56
CA GLU A 67 -3.70 -14.14 -1.69
C GLU A 67 -2.82 -12.89 -1.86
N ALA A 68 -3.27 -11.93 -2.69
CA ALA A 68 -2.58 -10.66 -2.87
C ALA A 68 -2.55 -9.84 -1.58
N LYS A 69 -3.65 -9.84 -0.81
CA LYS A 69 -3.73 -9.20 0.50
C LYS A 69 -2.68 -9.76 1.44
N GLU A 70 -2.63 -11.08 1.61
CA GLU A 70 -1.66 -11.74 2.49
C GLU A 70 -0.23 -11.46 2.05
N TYR A 71 0.03 -11.51 0.74
CA TYR A 71 1.33 -11.16 0.17
C TYR A 71 1.76 -9.74 0.53
N ILE A 72 0.89 -8.75 0.29
CA ILE A 72 1.16 -7.34 0.55
C ILE A 72 1.46 -7.13 2.04
N PHE A 73 0.61 -7.65 2.93
CA PHE A 73 0.80 -7.44 4.37
C PHE A 73 2.07 -8.10 4.87
N LYS A 74 2.36 -9.34 4.46
CA LYS A 74 3.59 -10.02 4.86
C LYS A 74 4.84 -9.29 4.37
N LYS A 75 4.87 -8.89 3.10
CA LYS A 75 6.00 -8.12 2.53
C LYS A 75 6.18 -6.77 3.20
N HIS A 76 5.07 -6.10 3.52
CA HIS A 76 5.11 -4.82 4.20
C HIS A 76 5.61 -4.95 5.64
N GLU A 77 5.20 -5.99 6.36
CA GLU A 77 5.71 -6.33 7.69
C GLU A 77 7.22 -6.63 7.65
N GLU A 78 7.67 -7.47 6.72
CA GLU A 78 9.09 -7.75 6.50
C GLU A 78 9.88 -6.47 6.20
N TRP A 79 9.33 -5.58 5.38
CA TRP A 79 9.93 -4.30 5.07
C TRP A 79 10.02 -3.39 6.31
N ILE A 80 8.96 -3.31 7.13
CA ILE A 80 8.96 -2.55 8.38
C ILE A 80 10.02 -3.09 9.33
N ASN A 81 10.08 -4.41 9.52
CA ASN A 81 11.02 -5.05 10.43
C ASN A 81 12.48 -4.84 9.98
N GLY A 82 12.73 -4.74 8.67
CA GLY A 82 14.05 -4.43 8.12
C GLY A 82 14.44 -2.95 8.07
N LEU A 83 13.52 -2.01 8.35
CA LEU A 83 13.76 -0.58 8.17
C LEU A 83 14.92 -0.05 8.99
N GLU A 84 15.02 -0.47 10.25
CA GLU A 84 16.02 0.07 11.18
C GLU A 84 17.44 -0.35 10.80
N ASP A 85 17.61 -1.61 10.41
CA ASP A 85 18.88 -2.12 9.88
C ASP A 85 19.27 -1.41 8.58
N TRP A 86 18.32 -1.23 7.66
CA TRP A 86 18.54 -0.47 6.43
C TRP A 86 18.94 0.98 6.71
N ARG A 87 18.29 1.64 7.67
CA ARG A 87 18.63 3.00 8.10
C ARG A 87 20.04 3.06 8.67
N LYS A 88 20.41 2.12 9.54
CA LYS A 88 21.76 2.04 10.12
C LYS A 88 22.83 1.83 9.06
N MET A 89 22.64 0.87 8.15
CA MET A 89 23.56 0.63 7.03
C MET A 89 23.73 1.85 6.12
N ARG A 90 22.63 2.58 5.87
CA ARG A 90 22.68 3.82 5.06
C ARG A 90 23.45 4.92 5.77
N MET A 91 23.22 5.12 7.06
CA MET A 91 23.95 6.10 7.87
C MET A 91 25.44 5.79 7.93
N ASP A 92 25.82 4.52 8.11
CA ASP A 92 27.23 4.10 8.12
C ASP A 92 27.93 4.40 6.78
N LYS A 93 27.25 4.16 5.65
CA LYS A 93 27.77 4.49 4.32
C LYS A 93 27.97 6.00 4.16
N ILE A 94 27.04 6.82 4.64
CA ILE A 94 27.13 8.28 4.59
C ILE A 94 28.30 8.78 5.46
N MET A 95 28.40 8.30 6.71
CA MET A 95 29.48 8.66 7.64
C MET A 95 30.85 8.26 7.10
N LYS A 96 30.99 7.07 6.50
CA LYS A 96 32.23 6.65 5.83
C LYS A 96 32.60 7.56 4.66
N LYS A 97 31.62 8.05 3.89
CA LYS A 97 31.88 9.02 2.80
C LYS A 97 32.31 10.38 3.35
N MET A 98 31.68 10.87 4.41
CA MET A 98 32.06 12.15 5.02
C MET A 98 33.45 12.13 5.65
N ARG A 99 33.87 11.02 6.27
CA ARG A 99 35.22 10.86 6.84
C ARG A 99 36.36 10.82 5.81
N LYS A 100 36.07 10.57 4.53
CA LYS A 100 37.07 10.54 3.44
C LYS A 100 37.29 11.91 2.79
N ARG A 101 36.52 12.92 3.18
CA ARG A 101 36.66 14.32 2.76
C ARG A 101 37.39 15.11 3.84
#